data_AF-B1T2R9-F1
#
_entry.id   AF-B1T2R9-F1
#
_cell.length_a   1.000
_cell.length_b   1.000
_cell.length_c   1.000
_cell.angle_alpha   90.00
_cell.angle_beta   90.00
_cell.angle_gamma   90.00
#
_symmetry.space_group_name_H-M   'P 1'
#
loop_
_entity.id
_entity.type
_entity.pdbx_description
1 polymer ?
#
loop_
_entity_poly.entity_id
_entity_poly.type
_entity_poly.pdbx_seq_one_letter_code
_entity_poly.pdbx_strand_id
1 'polypeptide(L)'
;MAAEVQPVNWWAVAASSAVIGAVVNNAISLLTRHRDREREAAATATRQAYARLDLALALEAFAQRASAYLYAVHAALEDHRALDHDAFERVDQLRLQFEFPPALVWADLPIALVAEVCELPSALKVSSEWILAAFASWADTADAYELEAQQAMHYGRRACELANQIRRDIGVAPSVLATDYLMHFERAVENVKQAYARAGGQFTVLPELEARFKRDLPDGSTLEGA
;
A
#
# COMPACT_ATOMS: atom_id res chain seq x y z
N MET A 1 73.40 9.19 57.06
CA MET A 1 72.52 9.53 55.93
C MET A 1 71.14 9.00 56.26
N ALA A 2 70.26 9.83 56.80
CA ALA A 2 68.87 9.46 57.05
C ALA A 2 68.07 9.89 55.82
N ALA A 3 67.47 8.93 55.12
CA ALA A 3 66.54 9.20 54.05
C ALA A 3 65.21 9.67 54.68
N GLU A 4 64.83 10.92 54.44
CA GLU A 4 63.49 11.41 54.77
C GLU A 4 62.46 10.63 53.94
N VAL A 5 61.65 9.82 54.61
CA VAL A 5 60.47 9.20 54.02
C VAL A 5 59.37 10.26 54.00
N GLN A 6 59.06 10.80 52.82
CA GLN A 6 57.95 11.73 52.67
C GLN A 6 56.63 11.06 53.10
N PRO A 7 55.79 11.73 53.92
CA PRO A 7 54.52 11.16 54.35
C PRO A 7 53.58 11.01 53.15
N VAL A 8 53.20 9.77 52.86
CA VAL A 8 52.21 9.45 51.83
C VAL A 8 50.88 10.11 52.21
N ASN A 9 50.42 11.06 51.40
CA ASN A 9 49.16 11.76 51.64
C ASN A 9 47.99 10.87 51.21
N TRP A 10 47.54 10.01 52.13
CA TRP A 10 46.44 9.06 51.94
C TRP A 10 45.12 9.70 51.48
N TRP A 11 44.88 10.98 51.81
CA TRP A 11 43.72 11.74 51.32
C TRP A 11 43.81 12.06 49.84
N ALA A 12 45.00 12.38 49.33
CA ALA A 12 45.22 12.58 47.90
C ALA A 12 45.06 11.27 47.12
N VAL A 13 45.53 10.15 47.68
CA VAL A 13 45.34 8.81 47.10
C VAL A 13 43.86 8.42 47.07
N ALA A 14 43.13 8.64 48.18
CA ALA A 14 41.70 8.35 48.28
C ALA A 14 40.86 9.24 47.35
N ALA A 15 41.15 10.54 47.28
CA ALA A 15 40.48 11.48 46.38
C ALA A 15 40.75 11.14 44.90
N SER A 16 41.98 10.76 44.54
CA SER A 16 42.33 10.30 43.18
C SER A 16 41.57 9.02 42.81
N SER A 17 41.46 8.08 43.75
CA SER A 17 40.74 6.83 43.58
C SER A 17 39.23 7.04 43.42
N ALA A 18 38.66 7.97 44.20
CA ALA A 18 37.23 8.33 44.13
C ALA A 18 36.87 9.02 42.81
N VAL A 19 37.73 9.91 42.30
CA VAL A 19 37.53 10.58 41.00
C VAL A 19 37.62 9.57 39.85
N ILE A 20 38.61 8.66 39.87
CA ILE A 20 38.72 7.59 38.87
C ILE A 20 37.49 6.68 38.91
N GLY A 21 37.02 6.31 40.11
CA GLY A 21 35.80 5.52 40.29
C GLY A 21 34.55 6.19 39.73
N ALA A 22 34.36 7.50 39.99
CA ALA A 22 33.22 8.26 39.48
C ALA A 22 33.24 8.42 37.95
N VAL A 23 34.41 8.59 37.34
CA VAL A 23 34.56 8.65 35.87
C VAL A 23 34.23 7.31 35.23
N VAL A 24 34.76 6.21 35.77
CA VAL A 24 34.46 4.85 35.28
C VAL A 24 32.97 4.54 35.39
N ASN A 25 32.34 4.89 36.51
CA ASN A 25 30.91 4.63 36.72
C ASN A 25 30.01 5.43 35.76
N ASN A 26 30.35 6.71 35.50
CA ASN A 26 29.63 7.52 34.52
C ASN A 26 29.83 7.02 33.08
N ALA A 27 31.03 6.59 32.72
CA ALA A 27 31.32 6.03 31.40
C ALA A 27 30.54 4.73 31.16
N ILE A 28 30.49 3.84 32.15
CA ILE A 28 29.69 2.60 32.09
C ILE A 28 28.20 2.95 31.96
N SER A 29 27.68 3.89 32.75
CA SER A 29 26.27 4.31 32.69
C SER A 29 25.89 4.90 31.33
N LEU A 30 26.77 5.68 30.70
CA LEU A 30 26.56 6.20 29.35
C LEU A 30 26.58 5.08 28.30
N LEU A 31 27.51 4.13 28.41
CA LEU A 31 27.61 2.99 27.51
C LEU A 31 26.40 2.06 27.62
N THR A 32 25.90 1.78 28.83
CA THR A 32 24.69 0.95 29.02
C THR A 32 23.47 1.67 28.46
N ARG A 33 23.29 2.96 28.77
CA ARG A 33 22.18 3.75 28.23
C ARG A 33 22.20 3.86 26.71
N HIS A 34 23.38 3.92 26.10
CA HIS A 34 23.51 3.92 24.65
C HIS A 34 23.09 2.57 24.05
N ARG A 35 23.57 1.46 24.62
CA ARG A 35 23.17 0.11 24.20
C ARG A 35 21.68 -0.18 24.39
N ASP A 36 21.10 0.31 25.48
CA ASP A 36 19.67 0.11 25.75
C ASP A 36 18.83 0.89 24.73
N ARG A 37 19.23 2.11 24.36
CA ARG A 37 18.60 2.86 23.26
C ARG A 37 18.71 2.14 21.92
N GLU A 38 19.87 1.57 21.60
CA GLU A 38 20.03 0.79 20.36
C GLU A 38 19.11 -0.44 20.34
N ARG A 39 18.98 -1.15 21.47
CA ARG A 39 18.08 -2.30 21.61
C ARG A 39 16.61 -1.89 21.48
N GLU A 40 16.19 -0.81 22.12
CA GLU A 40 14.83 -0.27 22.03
C GLU A 40 14.50 0.18 20.60
N ALA A 41 15.46 0.84 19.94
CA ALA A 41 15.32 1.24 18.54
C ALA A 41 15.19 0.03 17.62
N ALA A 42 16.03 -0.99 17.80
CA ALA A 42 15.98 -2.23 17.04
C ALA A 42 14.65 -2.98 17.27
N ALA A 43 14.20 -3.11 18.52
CA ALA A 43 12.93 -3.74 18.85
C ALA A 43 11.73 -2.99 18.25
N THR A 44 11.79 -1.66 18.22
CA THR A 44 10.75 -0.85 17.58
C THR A 44 10.79 -1.02 16.07
N ALA A 45 11.95 -0.94 15.43
CA ALA A 45 12.09 -1.16 13.98
C ALA A 45 11.55 -2.53 13.55
N THR A 46 11.84 -3.58 14.32
CA THR A 46 11.30 -4.93 14.07
C THR A 46 9.77 -4.96 14.14
N ARG A 47 9.15 -4.36 15.16
CA ARG A 47 7.69 -4.27 15.28
C ARG A 47 7.06 -3.53 14.11
N GLN A 48 7.64 -2.38 13.73
CA GLN A 48 7.19 -1.61 12.58
C GLN A 48 7.31 -2.40 11.27
N ALA A 49 8.38 -3.19 11.10
CA ALA A 49 8.57 -4.03 9.93
C ALA A 49 7.48 -5.11 9.82
N TYR A 50 7.11 -5.76 10.93
CA TYR A 50 6.01 -6.72 10.95
C TYR A 50 4.65 -6.06 10.66
N ALA A 51 4.34 -4.92 11.30
CA ALA A 51 3.09 -4.20 11.03
C ALA A 51 2.99 -3.77 9.55
N ARG A 52 4.09 -3.33 8.95
CA ARG A 52 4.18 -3.00 7.52
C ARG A 52 3.98 -4.23 6.65
N LEU A 53 4.56 -5.37 7.01
CA LEU A 53 4.37 -6.62 6.28
C LEU A 53 2.92 -7.09 6.32
N ASP A 54 2.27 -7.03 7.49
CA ASP A 54 0.84 -7.38 7.64
C ASP A 54 -0.04 -6.47 6.77
N LEU A 55 0.29 -5.19 6.70
CA LEU A 55 -0.39 -4.25 5.82
C LEU A 55 -0.19 -4.58 4.34
N ALA A 56 1.04 -4.91 3.93
CA ALA A 56 1.33 -5.34 2.56
C ALA A 56 0.54 -6.61 2.19
N LEU A 57 0.43 -7.58 3.09
CA LEU A 57 -0.36 -8.79 2.89
C LEU A 57 -1.86 -8.49 2.75
N ALA A 58 -2.40 -7.54 3.51
CA ALA A 58 -3.79 -7.11 3.37
C ALA A 58 -4.07 -6.48 1.98
N LEU A 59 -3.14 -5.67 1.49
CA LEU A 59 -3.22 -5.08 0.15
C LEU A 59 -3.09 -6.13 -0.96
N GLU A 60 -2.21 -7.13 -0.77
CA GLU A 60 -2.09 -8.29 -1.67
C GLU A 60 -3.38 -9.10 -1.74
N ALA A 61 -4.03 -9.34 -0.60
CA ALA A 61 -5.33 -10.02 -0.54
C ALA A 61 -6.44 -9.21 -1.23
N PHE A 62 -6.43 -7.88 -1.08
CA PHE A 62 -7.34 -7.02 -1.83
C PHE A 62 -7.10 -7.13 -3.35
N ALA A 63 -5.85 -7.06 -3.81
CA ALA A 63 -5.52 -7.19 -5.22
C ALA A 63 -5.95 -8.55 -5.81
N GLN A 64 -5.77 -9.64 -5.05
CA GLN A 64 -6.28 -10.96 -5.43
C GLN A 64 -7.81 -10.95 -5.60
N ARG A 65 -8.55 -10.36 -4.66
CA ARG A 65 -10.01 -10.23 -4.78
C ARG A 65 -10.43 -9.36 -5.95
N ALA A 66 -9.73 -8.25 -6.18
CA ALA A 66 -9.96 -7.37 -7.34
C ALA A 66 -9.77 -8.12 -8.66
N SER A 67 -8.74 -8.98 -8.76
CA SER A 67 -8.54 -9.81 -9.95
C SER A 67 -9.64 -10.86 -10.10
N ALA A 68 -10.01 -11.56 -9.03
CA ALA A 68 -11.11 -12.53 -9.06
C ALA A 68 -12.45 -11.88 -9.45
N TYR A 69 -12.74 -10.70 -8.91
CA TYR A 69 -13.91 -9.90 -9.27
C TYR A 69 -13.90 -9.52 -10.75
N LEU A 70 -12.76 -9.03 -11.24
CA LEU A 70 -12.61 -8.67 -12.64
C LEU A 70 -12.88 -9.85 -13.58
N TYR A 71 -12.39 -11.05 -13.25
CA TYR A 71 -12.71 -12.26 -14.01
C TYR A 71 -14.21 -12.59 -13.96
N ALA A 72 -14.85 -12.46 -12.81
CA ALA A 72 -16.29 -12.73 -12.65
C ALA A 72 -17.13 -11.74 -13.47
N VAL A 73 -16.78 -10.45 -13.46
CA VAL A 73 -17.44 -9.42 -14.25
C VAL A 73 -17.31 -9.72 -15.75
N HIS A 74 -16.12 -10.03 -16.24
CA HIS A 74 -15.94 -10.37 -17.66
C HIS A 74 -16.76 -11.58 -18.07
N ALA A 75 -16.81 -12.63 -17.25
CA ALA A 75 -17.64 -13.80 -17.52
C ALA A 75 -19.13 -13.43 -17.59
N ALA A 76 -19.61 -12.64 -16.62
CA ALA A 76 -20.99 -12.17 -16.58
C ALA A 76 -21.36 -11.28 -17.77
N LEU A 77 -20.44 -10.43 -18.25
CA LEU A 77 -20.66 -9.63 -19.46
C LEU A 77 -20.82 -10.51 -20.71
N GLU A 78 -20.04 -11.58 -20.84
CA GLU A 78 -20.21 -12.53 -21.95
C GLU A 78 -21.54 -13.30 -21.85
N ASP A 79 -21.90 -13.78 -20.65
CA ASP A 79 -23.17 -14.48 -20.42
C ASP A 79 -24.37 -13.56 -20.68
N HIS A 80 -24.28 -12.29 -20.27
CA HIS A 80 -25.30 -11.28 -20.55
C HIS A 80 -25.49 -11.04 -22.05
N ARG A 81 -24.39 -10.99 -22.83
CA ARG A 81 -24.44 -10.89 -24.31
C ARG A 81 -25.08 -12.13 -24.94
N ALA A 82 -25.00 -13.28 -24.28
CA ALA A 82 -25.70 -14.50 -24.66
C ALA A 82 -27.18 -14.53 -24.21
N LEU A 83 -27.71 -13.41 -23.70
CA LEU A 83 -29.08 -13.22 -23.21
C LEU A 83 -29.41 -14.01 -21.92
N ASP A 84 -28.42 -14.32 -21.10
CA ASP A 84 -28.65 -14.80 -19.73
C ASP A 84 -29.08 -13.62 -18.84
N HIS A 85 -30.30 -13.68 -18.30
CA HIS A 85 -30.88 -12.63 -17.47
C HIS A 85 -30.31 -12.60 -16.05
N ASP A 86 -29.68 -13.69 -15.60
CA ASP A 86 -29.15 -13.84 -14.23
C ASP A 86 -27.62 -13.77 -14.20
N ALA A 87 -26.99 -13.35 -15.30
CA ALA A 87 -25.54 -13.35 -15.51
C ALA A 87 -24.74 -12.66 -14.38
N PHE A 88 -25.34 -11.65 -13.74
CA PHE A 88 -24.65 -10.83 -12.74
C PHE A 88 -24.87 -11.26 -11.28
N GLU A 89 -25.76 -12.21 -10.97
CA GLU A 89 -26.07 -12.58 -9.58
C GLU A 89 -24.84 -13.02 -8.78
N ARG A 90 -23.90 -13.72 -9.44
CA ARG A 90 -22.64 -14.15 -8.81
C ARG A 90 -21.68 -13.00 -8.56
N VAL A 91 -21.69 -11.99 -9.42
CA VAL A 91 -20.82 -10.82 -9.32
C VAL A 91 -21.22 -9.99 -8.10
N ASP A 92 -22.53 -9.81 -7.88
CA ASP A 92 -23.03 -9.04 -6.73
C ASP A 92 -22.60 -9.60 -5.37
N GLN A 93 -22.38 -10.91 -5.26
CA GLN A 93 -21.89 -11.56 -4.04
C GLN A 93 -20.39 -11.32 -3.79
N LEU A 94 -19.66 -10.86 -4.80
CA LEU A 94 -18.20 -10.68 -4.80
C LEU A 94 -17.78 -9.21 -4.74
N ARG A 95 -18.72 -8.28 -4.52
CA ARG A 95 -18.45 -6.84 -4.57
C ARG A 95 -17.22 -6.46 -3.73
N LEU A 96 -16.39 -5.62 -4.34
CA LEU A 96 -15.09 -5.29 -3.78
C LEU A 96 -15.19 -4.39 -2.57
N GLN A 97 -14.43 -4.75 -1.55
CA GLN A 97 -14.24 -3.96 -0.35
C GLN A 97 -12.84 -4.16 0.20
N PHE A 98 -12.28 -3.09 0.76
CA PHE A 98 -11.05 -3.19 1.55
C PHE A 98 -11.36 -3.80 2.90
N GLU A 99 -10.63 -4.85 3.25
CA GLU A 99 -10.69 -5.46 4.57
C GLU A 99 -9.27 -5.52 5.12
N PHE A 100 -9.03 -4.79 6.20
CA PHE A 100 -7.79 -4.87 6.94
C PHE A 100 -7.94 -5.86 8.10
N PRO A 101 -6.92 -6.68 8.38
CA PRO A 101 -6.95 -7.59 9.53
C PRO A 101 -7.24 -6.81 10.82
N PRO A 102 -8.11 -7.30 11.72
CA PRO A 102 -8.36 -6.66 13.01
C PRO A 102 -7.11 -6.61 13.91
N ALA A 103 -6.15 -7.51 13.64
CA ALA A 103 -4.87 -7.55 14.33
C ALA A 103 -3.85 -6.51 13.83
N LEU A 104 -4.16 -5.73 12.77
CA LEU A 104 -3.23 -4.75 12.22
C LEU A 104 -2.96 -3.62 13.23
N VAL A 105 -1.70 -3.51 13.66
CA VAL A 105 -1.28 -2.53 14.67
C VAL A 105 -0.95 -1.19 14.01
N TRP A 106 -1.97 -0.38 13.77
CA TRP A 106 -1.83 0.94 13.13
C TRP A 106 -0.87 1.89 13.85
N ALA A 107 -0.77 1.77 15.18
CA ALA A 107 0.12 2.61 16.00
C ALA A 107 1.61 2.42 15.69
N ASP A 108 1.98 1.26 15.12
CA ASP A 108 3.36 0.95 14.73
C ASP A 108 3.66 1.36 13.27
N LEU A 109 2.72 1.98 12.56
CA LEU A 109 2.90 2.43 11.18
C LEU A 109 3.19 3.94 11.11
N PRO A 110 4.00 4.41 10.13
CA PRO A 110 4.14 5.83 9.87
C PRO A 110 2.80 6.47 9.50
N ILE A 111 2.51 7.64 10.07
CA ILE A 111 1.24 8.37 9.84
C ILE A 111 0.99 8.61 8.35
N ALA A 112 2.02 8.94 7.57
CA ALA A 112 1.88 9.14 6.13
C ALA A 112 1.40 7.88 5.39
N LEU A 113 1.91 6.71 5.78
CA LEU A 113 1.49 5.43 5.21
C LEU A 113 0.06 5.07 5.64
N VAL A 114 -0.29 5.33 6.90
CA VAL A 114 -1.66 5.14 7.40
C VAL A 114 -2.64 6.00 6.62
N ALA A 115 -2.33 7.28 6.44
CA ALA A 115 -3.16 8.20 5.66
C ALA A 115 -3.34 7.68 4.23
N GLU A 116 -2.25 7.37 3.53
CA GLU A 116 -2.30 6.89 2.14
C GLU A 116 -3.15 5.62 1.97
N VAL A 117 -3.03 4.67 2.89
CA VAL A 117 -3.80 3.41 2.86
C VAL A 117 -5.26 3.63 3.25
N CYS A 118 -5.55 4.45 4.25
CA CYS A 118 -6.91 4.73 4.69
C CYS A 118 -7.72 5.56 3.69
N GLU A 119 -7.07 6.28 2.77
CA GLU A 119 -7.75 6.94 1.66
C GLU A 119 -8.30 5.95 0.63
N LEU A 120 -7.68 4.76 0.45
CA LEU A 120 -8.12 3.81 -0.58
C LEU A 120 -9.55 3.27 -0.38
N PRO A 121 -9.97 2.81 0.82
CA PRO A 121 -11.37 2.42 1.05
C PRO A 121 -12.36 3.56 0.78
N SER A 122 -12.01 4.78 1.17
CA SER A 122 -12.85 5.95 0.99
C SER A 122 -13.00 6.30 -0.50
N ALA A 123 -11.90 6.32 -1.24
CA ALA A 123 -11.89 6.56 -2.67
C ALA A 123 -12.66 5.47 -3.43
N LEU A 124 -12.47 4.19 -3.09
CA LEU A 124 -13.23 3.08 -3.66
C LEU A 124 -14.74 3.29 -3.45
N LYS A 125 -15.16 3.61 -2.23
CA LYS A 125 -16.57 3.86 -1.90
C LYS A 125 -17.15 5.02 -2.70
N VAL A 126 -16.44 6.15 -2.77
CA VAL A 126 -16.86 7.33 -3.57
C VAL A 126 -17.01 6.96 -5.05
N SER A 127 -16.07 6.19 -5.57
CA SER A 127 -16.11 5.69 -6.94
C SER A 127 -17.33 4.76 -7.17
N SER A 128 -17.65 3.87 -6.22
CA SER A 128 -18.83 2.98 -6.32
C SER A 128 -20.14 3.76 -6.24
N GLU A 129 -20.23 4.77 -5.37
CA GLU A 129 -21.38 5.67 -5.28
C GLU A 129 -21.58 6.47 -6.58
N TRP A 130 -20.48 6.90 -7.20
CA TRP A 130 -20.51 7.57 -8.50
C TRP A 130 -21.03 6.65 -9.61
N ILE A 131 -20.58 5.40 -9.66
CA ILE A 131 -21.11 4.39 -10.61
C ILE A 131 -22.61 4.20 -10.35
N LEU A 132 -23.04 3.97 -9.11
CA LEU A 132 -24.46 3.80 -8.81
C LEU A 132 -25.29 5.03 -9.23
N ALA A 133 -24.80 6.24 -8.97
CA ALA A 133 -25.50 7.47 -9.33
C ALA A 133 -25.60 7.69 -10.84
N ALA A 134 -24.54 7.36 -11.59
CA ALA A 134 -24.53 7.47 -13.05
C ALA A 134 -25.55 6.53 -13.72
N PHE A 135 -25.85 5.38 -13.09
CA PHE A 135 -26.70 4.33 -13.65
C PHE A 135 -28.09 4.23 -12.99
N ALA A 136 -28.37 5.04 -11.96
CA ALA A 136 -29.64 5.03 -11.22
C ALA A 136 -30.89 5.39 -12.07
N SER A 137 -30.71 5.92 -13.27
CA SER A 137 -31.82 6.53 -14.01
C SER A 137 -32.11 5.92 -15.40
N TRP A 138 -31.13 5.50 -16.20
CA TRP A 138 -31.39 5.20 -17.63
C TRP A 138 -30.47 4.17 -18.31
N ALA A 139 -29.57 3.50 -17.60
CA ALA A 139 -28.46 2.82 -18.26
C ALA A 139 -28.51 1.30 -18.17
N ASP A 140 -27.94 0.65 -19.19
CA ASP A 140 -27.76 -0.80 -19.26
C ASP A 140 -26.95 -1.28 -18.05
N THR A 141 -27.45 -2.31 -17.37
CA THR A 141 -26.76 -2.92 -16.23
C THR A 141 -25.35 -3.38 -16.61
N ALA A 142 -25.13 -3.79 -17.87
CA ALA A 142 -23.82 -4.21 -18.37
C ALA A 142 -22.78 -3.07 -18.30
N ASP A 143 -23.15 -1.86 -18.69
CA ASP A 143 -22.27 -0.68 -18.68
C ASP A 143 -21.81 -0.32 -17.25
N ALA A 144 -22.68 -0.50 -16.25
CA ALA A 144 -22.32 -0.31 -14.85
C ALA A 144 -21.22 -1.30 -14.43
N TYR A 145 -21.38 -2.58 -14.79
CA TYR A 145 -20.36 -3.59 -14.52
C TYR A 145 -19.07 -3.37 -15.30
N GLU A 146 -19.09 -2.80 -16.51
CA GLU A 146 -17.86 -2.39 -17.21
C GLU A 146 -17.09 -1.32 -16.42
N LEU A 147 -17.77 -0.37 -15.78
CA LEU A 147 -17.11 0.60 -14.90
C LEU A 147 -16.64 -0.01 -13.58
N GLU A 148 -17.37 -0.96 -13.02
CA GLU A 148 -16.89 -1.71 -11.85
C GLU A 148 -15.67 -2.58 -12.19
N ALA A 149 -15.57 -3.09 -13.43
CA ALA A 149 -14.37 -3.76 -13.93
C ALA A 149 -13.18 -2.79 -13.95
N GLN A 150 -13.37 -1.58 -14.48
CA GLN A 150 -12.37 -0.52 -14.46
C GLN A 150 -11.97 -0.15 -13.02
N GLN A 151 -12.92 -0.14 -12.08
CA GLN A 151 -12.70 0.15 -10.67
C GLN A 151 -11.79 -0.90 -10.05
N ALA A 152 -12.10 -2.18 -10.28
CA ALA A 152 -11.30 -3.31 -9.83
C ALA A 152 -9.86 -3.23 -10.36
N MET A 153 -9.70 -2.90 -11.65
CA MET A 153 -8.37 -2.71 -12.26
C MET A 153 -7.62 -1.56 -11.58
N HIS A 154 -8.25 -0.40 -11.40
CA HIS A 154 -7.61 0.79 -10.84
C HIS A 154 -7.14 0.56 -9.40
N TYR A 155 -8.06 0.16 -8.52
CA TYR A 155 -7.77 0.01 -7.09
C TYR A 155 -6.93 -1.24 -6.82
N GLY A 156 -7.12 -2.33 -7.59
CA GLY A 156 -6.27 -3.51 -7.53
C GLY A 156 -4.81 -3.20 -7.89
N ARG A 157 -4.60 -2.43 -8.97
CA ARG A 157 -3.28 -1.92 -9.36
C ARG A 157 -2.64 -1.10 -8.24
N ARG A 158 -3.40 -0.16 -7.67
CA ARG A 158 -2.92 0.72 -6.60
C ARG A 158 -2.54 -0.06 -5.34
N ALA A 159 -3.29 -1.09 -4.98
CA ALA A 159 -2.96 -1.98 -3.88
C ALA A 159 -1.66 -2.76 -4.13
N CYS A 160 -1.44 -3.28 -5.35
CA CYS A 160 -0.19 -3.94 -5.71
C CYS A 160 1.02 -3.00 -5.63
N GLU A 161 0.89 -1.77 -6.15
CA GLU A 161 1.94 -0.75 -6.10
C GLU A 161 2.35 -0.45 -4.66
N LEU A 162 1.37 -0.24 -3.77
CA LEU A 162 1.61 0.04 -2.36
C LEU A 162 2.20 -1.16 -1.62
N ALA A 163 1.68 -2.39 -1.84
CA ALA A 163 2.22 -3.59 -1.21
C ALA A 163 3.71 -3.78 -1.55
N ASN A 164 4.06 -3.62 -2.83
CA ASN A 164 5.45 -3.73 -3.28
C ASN A 164 6.32 -2.57 -2.79
N GLN A 165 5.77 -1.35 -2.68
CA GLN A 165 6.48 -0.22 -2.07
C GLN A 165 6.80 -0.48 -0.60
N ILE A 166 5.80 -0.91 0.19
CA ILE A 166 5.97 -1.23 1.60
C ILE A 166 7.04 -2.31 1.80
N ARG A 167 7.00 -3.39 1.00
CA ARG A 167 8.02 -4.46 1.03
C ARG A 167 9.42 -3.93 0.77
N ARG A 168 9.60 -3.08 -0.26
CA ARG A 168 10.88 -2.42 -0.54
C ARG A 168 11.37 -1.58 0.64
N ASP A 169 10.47 -0.81 1.26
CA ASP A 169 10.80 0.10 2.37
C ASP A 169 11.27 -0.63 3.64
N ILE A 170 10.91 -1.92 3.80
CA ILE A 170 11.38 -2.78 4.89
C ILE A 170 12.47 -3.76 4.46
N GLY A 171 13.00 -3.64 3.23
CA GLY A 171 14.06 -4.51 2.72
C GLY A 171 13.63 -5.95 2.42
N VAL A 172 12.33 -6.18 2.19
CA VAL A 172 11.78 -7.48 1.79
C VAL A 172 11.61 -7.52 0.27
N ALA A 173 11.82 -8.70 -0.33
CA ALA A 173 11.63 -8.89 -1.77
C ALA A 173 10.18 -8.53 -2.19
N PRO A 174 9.96 -7.99 -3.40
CA PRO A 174 8.61 -7.75 -3.93
C PRO A 174 7.74 -9.02 -3.91
N SER A 175 6.43 -8.84 -3.80
CA SER A 175 5.48 -9.96 -3.94
C SER A 175 5.52 -10.47 -5.37
N VAL A 176 5.74 -11.77 -5.56
CA VAL A 176 5.53 -12.40 -6.88
C VAL A 176 4.05 -12.24 -7.27
N LEU A 177 3.13 -12.54 -6.34
CA LEU A 177 1.69 -12.41 -6.57
C LEU A 177 1.28 -10.97 -6.91
N ALA A 178 1.70 -9.97 -6.12
CA ALA A 178 1.35 -8.58 -6.43
C ALA A 178 1.97 -8.10 -7.74
N THR A 179 3.15 -8.59 -8.10
CA THR A 179 3.79 -8.26 -9.39
C THR A 179 3.01 -8.85 -10.55
N ASP A 180 2.57 -10.10 -10.45
CA ASP A 180 1.74 -10.74 -11.48
C ASP A 180 0.38 -10.05 -11.63
N TYR A 181 -0.28 -9.74 -10.51
CA TYR A 181 -1.54 -8.96 -10.53
C TYR A 181 -1.34 -7.54 -11.07
N LEU A 182 -0.22 -6.88 -10.73
CA LEU A 182 0.11 -5.56 -11.27
C LEU A 182 0.19 -5.59 -12.79
N MET A 183 0.95 -6.52 -13.37
CA MET A 183 1.06 -6.69 -14.82
C MET A 183 -0.31 -6.99 -15.46
N HIS A 184 -1.12 -7.83 -14.80
CA HIS A 184 -2.47 -8.15 -15.26
C HIS A 184 -3.37 -6.90 -15.30
N PHE A 185 -3.40 -6.10 -14.24
CA PHE A 185 -4.20 -4.88 -14.19
C PHE A 185 -3.68 -3.81 -15.15
N GLU A 186 -2.37 -3.64 -15.29
CA GLU A 186 -1.79 -2.70 -16.25
C GLU A 186 -2.18 -3.03 -17.69
N ARG A 187 -2.14 -4.32 -18.05
CA ARG A 187 -2.60 -4.77 -19.36
C ARG A 187 -4.08 -4.48 -19.58
N ALA A 188 -4.92 -4.73 -18.57
CA ALA A 188 -6.34 -4.45 -18.63
C ALA A 188 -6.62 -2.94 -18.78
N VAL A 189 -5.93 -2.09 -18.00
CA VAL A 189 -6.03 -0.63 -18.12
C VAL A 189 -5.59 -0.13 -19.49
N GLU A 190 -4.53 -0.71 -20.07
CA GLU A 190 -4.09 -0.34 -21.42
C GLU A 190 -5.12 -0.71 -22.50
N ASN A 191 -5.81 -1.86 -22.35
CA ASN A 191 -6.91 -2.21 -23.24
C ASN A 191 -8.05 -1.18 -23.17
N VAL A 192 -8.41 -0.72 -21.97
CA VAL A 192 -9.42 0.33 -21.76
C VAL A 192 -8.96 1.65 -22.38
N LYS A 193 -7.68 2.03 -22.19
CA LYS A 193 -7.09 3.23 -22.79
C LYS A 193 -7.19 3.20 -24.32
N GLN A 194 -6.88 2.07 -24.94
CA GLN A 194 -6.98 1.90 -26.39
C GLN A 194 -8.43 1.98 -26.89
N ALA A 195 -9.39 1.44 -26.13
CA ALA A 195 -10.80 1.57 -26.44
C ALA A 195 -11.25 3.04 -26.35
N TYR A 196 -10.85 3.74 -25.29
CA TYR A 196 -11.10 5.17 -25.09
C TYR A 196 -10.56 6.02 -26.24
N ALA A 197 -9.31 5.76 -26.66
CA ALA A 197 -8.70 6.46 -27.80
C ALA A 197 -9.44 6.18 -29.12
N ARG A 198 -9.81 4.92 -29.38
CA ARG A 198 -10.57 4.52 -30.59
C ARG A 198 -11.97 5.14 -30.64
N ALA A 199 -12.63 5.29 -29.50
CA ALA A 199 -13.95 5.91 -29.39
C ALA A 199 -13.91 7.45 -29.39
N GLY A 200 -12.74 8.08 -29.59
CA GLY A 200 -12.61 9.54 -29.56
C GLY A 200 -13.03 10.16 -28.23
N GLY A 201 -12.84 9.43 -27.12
CA GLY A 201 -13.24 9.89 -25.78
C GLY A 201 -14.73 9.74 -25.45
N GLN A 202 -15.54 9.15 -26.33
CA GLN A 202 -16.97 8.89 -26.06
C GLN A 202 -17.21 7.60 -25.26
N PHE A 203 -16.16 6.82 -24.99
CA PHE A 203 -16.23 5.64 -24.14
C PHE A 203 -16.28 6.04 -22.66
N THR A 204 -17.25 5.52 -21.91
CA THR A 204 -17.40 5.85 -20.49
C THR A 204 -16.25 5.24 -19.70
N VAL A 205 -15.47 6.11 -19.05
CA VAL A 205 -14.30 5.73 -18.25
C VAL A 205 -14.45 6.29 -16.85
N LEU A 206 -13.94 5.54 -15.87
CA LEU A 206 -13.82 6.05 -14.51
C LEU A 206 -13.02 7.36 -14.47
N PRO A 207 -13.45 8.37 -13.70
CA PRO A 207 -12.78 9.66 -13.64
C PRO A 207 -11.26 9.56 -13.37
N GLU A 208 -10.84 8.65 -12.50
CA GLU A 208 -9.44 8.43 -12.15
C GLU A 208 -8.61 7.87 -13.31
N LEU A 209 -9.19 7.00 -14.13
CA LEU A 209 -8.56 6.47 -15.33
C LEU A 209 -8.61 7.49 -16.48
N GLU A 210 -9.71 8.22 -16.63
CA GLU A 210 -9.84 9.25 -17.65
C GLU A 210 -8.80 10.36 -17.48
N ALA A 211 -8.62 10.84 -16.24
CA ALA A 211 -7.59 11.83 -15.91
C ALA A 211 -6.17 11.33 -16.18
N ARG A 212 -5.93 10.02 -16.08
CA ARG A 212 -4.67 9.40 -16.49
C ARG A 212 -4.56 9.35 -18.01
N PHE A 213 -5.58 8.88 -18.72
CA PHE A 213 -5.55 8.75 -20.18
C PHE A 213 -5.37 10.08 -20.88
N LYS A 214 -6.06 11.14 -20.42
CA LYS A 214 -5.91 12.51 -20.94
C LYS A 214 -4.50 13.07 -20.77
N ARG A 215 -3.76 12.61 -19.76
CA ARG A 215 -2.36 13.00 -19.54
C ARG A 215 -1.41 12.24 -20.45
N ASP A 216 -1.72 10.97 -20.69
CA ASP A 216 -0.86 10.06 -21.45
C ASP A 216 -1.11 10.13 -22.98
N LEU A 217 -2.28 10.65 -23.40
CA LEU A 217 -2.66 10.85 -24.80
C LEU A 217 -2.58 12.36 -25.11
N PRO A 218 -1.62 12.84 -25.92
CA PRO A 218 -1.57 14.25 -26.31
C PRO A 218 -2.78 14.63 -27.17
N ASP A 219 -3.27 15.86 -26.99
CA ASP A 219 -4.33 16.49 -27.80
C ASP A 219 -3.91 16.49 -29.28
N GLY A 220 -4.31 15.46 -30.04
CA GLY A 220 -4.01 15.39 -31.48
C GLY A 220 -3.49 14.06 -32.01
N SER A 221 -3.40 12.98 -31.22
CA SER A 221 -3.32 11.63 -31.81
C SER A 221 -4.71 11.20 -32.32
N THR A 222 -5.28 11.96 -33.25
CA THR A 222 -6.24 11.44 -34.21
C THR A 222 -5.54 10.28 -34.91
N LEU A 223 -6.02 9.06 -34.67
CA LEU A 223 -5.70 7.89 -35.49
C LEU A 223 -6.34 8.11 -36.88
N GLU A 224 -5.78 9.04 -37.66
CA GLU A 224 -5.88 8.98 -39.11
C GLU A 224 -4.93 7.87 -39.57
N GLY A 225 -5.48 6.69 -39.83
CA GLY A 225 -4.81 5.66 -40.62
C GLY A 225 -4.66 4.30 -39.93
N ALA A 226 -5.67 3.46 -40.08
CA ALA A 226 -5.53 2.06 -40.49
C ALA A 226 -6.88 1.55 -41.02
#